data_AF-W2Z1X4-F1
#
_entry.id   AF-W2Z1X4-F1
#
_cell.length_a   1.000
_cell.length_b   1.000
_cell.length_c   1.000
_cell.angle_alpha   90.00
_cell.angle_beta   90.00
_cell.angle_gamma   90.00
#
_symmetry.space_group_name_H-M   'P 1'
#
loop_
_entity.id
_entity.type
_entity.pdbx_description
1 polymer ?
#
loop_
_entity_poly.entity_id
_entity_poly.type
_entity_poly.pdbx_seq_one_letter_code
_entity_poly.pdbx_strand_id
1 'polypeptide(L)'
;MPPGPLSDTELADLSPTTVPRSEWTPGYRARRRFRSHDIVPWSAQDIRQTRIVEIDADLFFHHYAKLMEWLIPLHHSVPPLGEWRDDLVDESNVRDLMESAPWEILAAKIDPLTFRGRGWFRRMMQLYAFYEDEHLQAYWDFTHAFPGRRPGKSFLQEVLIGLLRGYCDLDLLLDPFFLHFPRPGEVGAWYPGIEDGADPADLLEALAISDGNHYRDVPEDHPALGIARLPGKFVSSSPDRVLPLCVG
;
A
#
# COMPACT_ATOMS: atom_id res chain seq x y z
N MET A 1 -3.12 23.07 8.06
CA MET A 1 -2.26 22.17 8.85
C MET A 1 -3.12 21.03 9.37
N PRO A 2 -2.61 19.78 9.35
CA PRO A 2 -3.30 18.69 10.04
C PRO A 2 -3.40 19.03 11.54
N PRO A 3 -4.50 18.66 12.20
CA PRO A 3 -4.60 18.84 13.64
C PRO A 3 -3.47 18.12 14.38
N GLY A 4 -2.97 18.74 15.44
CA GLY A 4 -1.93 18.17 16.30
C GLY A 4 -2.37 16.93 17.07
N PRO A 5 -1.43 16.27 17.77
CA PRO A 5 -1.72 15.11 18.59
C PRO A 5 -2.71 15.46 19.71
N LEU A 6 -3.51 14.47 20.11
CA LEU A 6 -4.43 14.60 21.25
C LEU A 6 -3.65 14.90 22.55
N SER A 7 -4.34 15.32 23.61
CA SER A 7 -3.83 15.25 24.99
C SER A 7 -3.93 13.83 25.55
N ASP A 8 -3.34 13.57 26.72
CA ASP A 8 -3.43 12.25 27.37
C ASP A 8 -4.85 11.90 27.80
N THR A 9 -5.62 12.89 28.26
CA THR A 9 -7.04 12.72 28.64
C THR A 9 -7.88 12.36 27.42
N GLU A 10 -7.77 13.14 26.33
CA GLU A 10 -8.49 12.85 25.09
C GLU A 10 -8.12 11.49 24.48
N LEU A 11 -6.85 11.07 24.63
CA LEU A 11 -6.39 9.76 24.17
C LEU A 11 -6.98 8.63 25.01
N ALA A 12 -7.13 8.82 26.32
CA ALA A 12 -7.72 7.85 27.23
C ALA A 12 -9.23 7.65 26.98
N ASP A 13 -9.91 8.69 26.51
CA ASP A 13 -11.33 8.63 26.13
C ASP A 13 -11.57 7.91 24.79
N LEU A 14 -10.53 7.67 24.00
CA LEU A 14 -10.66 6.90 22.76
C LEU A 14 -11.00 5.44 23.04
N SER A 15 -11.78 4.84 22.13
CA SER A 15 -11.96 3.39 22.12
C SER A 15 -10.61 2.66 22.10
N PRO A 16 -10.47 1.56 22.86
CA PRO A 16 -9.28 0.71 22.77
C PRO A 16 -9.08 0.19 21.35
N THR A 17 -7.83 0.17 20.91
CA THR A 17 -7.41 -0.50 19.68
C THR A 17 -7.08 -1.96 19.95
N THR A 18 -7.08 -2.80 18.91
CA THR A 18 -6.81 -4.24 19.06
C THR A 18 -5.43 -4.51 19.70
N VAL A 19 -4.45 -3.70 19.33
CA VAL A 19 -3.12 -3.65 19.97
C VAL A 19 -3.01 -2.34 20.76
N PRO A 20 -2.56 -2.36 22.02
CA PRO A 20 -2.41 -1.16 22.83
C PRO A 20 -1.50 -0.12 22.16
N ARG A 21 -1.81 1.18 22.35
CA ARG A 21 -1.01 2.29 21.80
C ARG A 21 0.46 2.31 22.28
N SER A 22 0.72 1.72 23.44
CA SER A 22 2.06 1.48 23.97
C SER A 22 2.85 0.44 23.17
N GLU A 23 2.18 -0.35 22.33
CA GLU A 23 2.75 -1.42 21.52
C GLU A 23 2.85 -1.08 20.03
N TRP A 24 2.54 0.17 19.67
CA TRP A 24 2.60 0.67 18.29
C TRP A 24 4.01 0.85 17.75
N THR A 25 4.08 0.90 16.42
CA THR A 25 5.30 1.08 15.62
C THR A 25 5.17 2.31 14.70
N PRO A 26 6.02 3.35 14.88
CA PRO A 26 6.86 3.63 16.04
C PRO A 26 6.02 3.77 17.31
N GLY A 27 6.67 3.86 18.46
CA GLY A 27 5.94 4.11 19.70
C GLY A 27 5.18 5.45 19.65
N TYR A 28 3.97 5.48 20.21
CA TYR A 28 3.08 6.63 20.03
C TYR A 28 3.63 7.92 20.68
N ARG A 29 3.78 7.95 22.02
CA ARG A 29 4.38 9.07 22.78
C ARG A 29 5.76 8.78 23.36
N ALA A 30 6.14 7.51 23.39
CA ALA A 30 7.41 7.05 23.95
C ALA A 30 8.18 6.31 22.88
N ARG A 31 9.50 6.53 22.82
CA ARG A 31 10.38 5.73 21.98
C ARG A 31 10.40 4.30 22.52
N ARG A 32 10.53 3.34 21.62
CA ARG A 32 10.54 1.92 21.96
C ARG A 32 11.74 1.24 21.35
N ARG A 33 12.21 0.21 22.05
CA ARG A 33 13.20 -0.72 21.51
C ARG A 33 12.46 -1.79 20.74
N PHE A 34 12.90 -2.00 19.51
CA PHE A 34 12.37 -3.01 18.62
C PHE A 34 13.49 -3.91 18.13
N ARG A 35 13.20 -5.19 17.92
CA ARG A 35 14.09 -6.05 17.13
C ARG A 35 13.97 -5.64 15.67
N SER A 36 15.04 -5.79 14.90
CA SER A 36 15.04 -5.30 13.52
C SER A 36 14.02 -6.03 12.64
N HIS A 37 13.74 -7.31 12.89
CA HIS A 37 12.68 -8.04 12.16
C HIS A 37 11.26 -7.58 12.54
N ASP A 38 11.06 -7.01 13.73
CA ASP A 38 9.76 -6.54 14.20
C ASP A 38 9.35 -5.19 13.62
N ILE A 39 10.18 -4.55 12.81
CA ILE A 39 9.95 -3.20 12.26
C ILE A 39 10.16 -3.12 10.76
N VAL A 40 10.38 -4.27 10.12
CA VAL A 40 10.27 -4.40 8.67
C VAL A 40 8.90 -3.84 8.25
N PRO A 41 8.86 -3.05 7.16
CA PRO A 41 9.96 -2.74 6.23
C PRO A 41 10.73 -1.45 6.53
N TRP A 42 10.45 -0.78 7.64
CA TRP A 42 11.09 0.49 7.95
C TRP A 42 12.48 0.32 8.57
N SER A 43 13.31 1.33 8.36
CA SER A 43 14.64 1.42 8.94
C SER A 43 14.61 1.33 10.47
N ALA A 44 15.43 0.43 11.01
CA ALA A 44 15.54 0.23 12.44
C ALA A 44 16.06 1.45 13.19
N GLN A 45 16.90 2.24 12.54
CA GLN A 45 17.43 3.47 13.10
C GLN A 45 16.31 4.49 13.30
N ASP A 46 15.45 4.66 12.28
CA ASP A 46 14.44 5.72 12.28
C ASP A 46 13.30 5.38 13.23
N ILE A 47 12.76 4.15 13.14
CA ILE A 47 11.67 3.69 14.02
C ILE A 47 12.04 3.77 15.51
N ARG A 48 13.32 3.53 15.87
CA ARG A 48 13.77 3.59 17.27
C ARG A 48 13.91 5.02 17.80
N GLN A 49 14.08 6.01 16.92
CA GLN A 49 14.27 7.42 17.29
C GLN A 49 12.99 8.26 17.11
N THR A 50 12.04 7.78 16.30
CA THR A 50 10.79 8.49 16.04
C THR A 50 9.68 8.13 17.04
N ARG A 51 8.85 9.11 17.34
CA ARG A 51 7.55 8.94 17.99
C ARG A 51 6.46 9.37 17.02
N ILE A 52 5.32 8.68 17.02
CA ILE A 52 4.22 9.02 16.09
C ILE A 52 3.79 10.48 16.24
N VAL A 53 3.71 10.99 17.48
CA VAL A 53 3.32 12.39 17.76
C VAL A 53 4.29 13.44 17.23
N GLU A 54 5.49 13.04 16.79
CA GLU A 54 6.52 13.92 16.20
C GLU A 54 6.58 13.80 14.67
N ILE A 55 5.81 12.89 14.07
CA ILE A 55 5.80 12.71 12.62
C ILE A 55 5.06 13.91 12.00
N ASP A 56 5.79 14.71 11.25
CA ASP A 56 5.20 15.73 10.38
C ASP A 56 4.90 15.17 8.99
N ALA A 57 4.28 16.02 8.17
CA ALA A 57 3.99 15.73 6.78
C ALA A 57 5.24 15.24 6.03
N ASP A 58 6.31 16.02 6.04
CA ASP A 58 7.47 15.76 5.21
C ASP A 58 8.14 14.43 5.60
N LEU A 59 8.31 14.17 6.89
CA LEU A 59 8.84 12.89 7.37
C LEU A 59 7.92 11.72 7.00
N PHE A 60 6.60 11.88 7.15
CA PHE A 60 5.63 10.84 6.78
C PHE A 60 5.69 10.52 5.28
N PHE A 61 5.50 11.53 4.43
CA PHE A 61 5.44 11.39 2.99
C PHE A 61 6.76 10.90 2.40
N HIS A 62 7.89 11.41 2.92
CA HIS A 62 9.17 11.16 2.28
C HIS A 62 9.90 9.92 2.79
N HIS A 63 9.61 9.50 4.01
CA HIS A 63 10.38 8.46 4.70
C HIS A 63 9.57 7.21 5.06
N TYR A 64 8.31 7.38 5.48
CA TYR A 64 7.51 6.26 6.02
C TYR A 64 6.46 5.73 5.04
N ALA A 65 5.91 6.60 4.18
CA ALA A 65 4.96 6.21 3.14
C ALA A 65 5.62 5.50 1.94
N LYS A 66 6.96 5.39 1.93
CA LYS A 66 7.70 4.69 0.87
C LYS A 66 7.94 3.23 1.26
N LEU A 67 7.11 2.35 0.73
CA LEU A 67 7.23 0.89 0.87
C LEU A 67 7.74 0.21 -0.41
N MET A 68 8.28 1.02 -1.32
CA MET A 68 8.93 0.60 -2.57
C MET A 68 10.18 -0.26 -2.25
N GLU A 69 10.50 -1.23 -3.10
CA GLU A 69 11.45 -2.35 -2.87
C GLU A 69 10.91 -3.49 -2.01
N TRP A 70 9.98 -3.21 -1.09
CA TRP A 70 9.39 -4.26 -0.25
C TRP A 70 8.09 -4.82 -0.81
N LEU A 71 7.18 -3.95 -1.30
CA LEU A 71 5.90 -4.37 -1.89
C LEU A 71 5.91 -4.42 -3.42
N ILE A 72 6.70 -3.56 -4.05
CA ILE A 72 6.83 -3.50 -5.50
C ILE A 72 8.31 -3.58 -5.80
N PRO A 73 8.78 -4.61 -6.52
CA PRO A 73 10.16 -4.72 -6.96
C PRO A 73 10.57 -3.47 -7.74
N LEU A 74 11.75 -2.94 -7.47
CA LEU A 74 12.28 -1.83 -8.25
C LEU A 74 13.09 -2.35 -9.44
N HIS A 75 12.65 -2.00 -10.65
CA HIS A 75 13.43 -2.22 -11.86
C HIS A 75 14.42 -1.06 -12.03
N HIS A 76 15.69 -1.30 -11.74
CA HIS A 76 16.72 -0.25 -11.76
C HIS A 76 17.62 -0.27 -13.00
N SER A 77 17.54 -1.32 -13.81
CA SER A 77 18.43 -1.53 -14.95
C SER A 77 17.63 -1.70 -16.23
N VAL A 78 18.06 -1.00 -17.28
CA VAL A 78 17.56 -1.23 -18.64
C VAL A 78 18.04 -2.62 -19.06
N PRO A 79 17.15 -3.56 -19.42
CA PRO A 79 17.55 -4.85 -19.94
C PRO A 79 18.35 -4.68 -21.24
N PRO A 80 19.37 -5.52 -21.48
CA PRO A 80 20.04 -5.60 -22.77
C PRO A 80 19.05 -5.74 -23.94
N LEU A 81 19.44 -5.21 -25.11
CA LEU A 81 18.66 -5.37 -26.34
C LEU A 81 18.48 -6.85 -26.66
N GLY A 82 17.24 -7.26 -26.94
CA GLY A 82 16.87 -8.65 -27.23
C GLY A 82 16.53 -9.51 -26.00
N GLU A 83 16.62 -8.97 -24.78
CA GLU A 83 16.12 -9.63 -23.55
C GLU A 83 14.69 -9.24 -23.19
N TRP A 84 14.05 -8.39 -24.01
CA TRP A 84 12.67 -7.96 -23.84
C TRP A 84 12.06 -7.67 -25.22
N ARG A 85 10.74 -7.71 -25.31
CA ARG A 85 9.95 -7.56 -26.55
C ARG A 85 9.78 -6.07 -26.92
N ASP A 86 10.84 -5.45 -27.39
CA ASP A 86 10.83 -4.06 -27.85
C ASP A 86 9.96 -3.86 -29.09
N ASP A 87 9.79 -4.91 -29.90
CA ASP A 87 8.90 -4.97 -31.06
C ASP A 87 7.43 -4.74 -30.71
N LEU A 88 7.01 -5.05 -29.47
CA LEU A 88 5.64 -4.82 -29.01
C LEU A 88 5.37 -3.35 -28.63
N VAL A 89 6.40 -2.54 -28.38
CA VAL A 89 6.26 -1.15 -27.92
C VAL A 89 6.24 -0.18 -29.11
N ASP A 90 5.14 -0.23 -29.87
CA ASP A 90 4.83 0.74 -30.92
C ASP A 90 3.57 1.57 -30.60
N GLU A 91 3.33 2.62 -31.37
CA GLU A 91 2.21 3.55 -31.13
C GLU A 91 0.84 2.86 -31.21
N SER A 92 0.67 1.88 -32.11
CA SER A 92 -0.60 1.16 -32.29
C SER A 92 -0.86 0.26 -31.09
N ASN A 93 0.12 -0.56 -30.70
CA ASN A 93 -0.02 -1.49 -29.58
C ASN A 93 -0.22 -0.76 -28.26
N VAL A 94 0.49 0.36 -28.04
CA VAL A 94 0.30 1.21 -26.85
C VAL A 94 -1.10 1.81 -26.84
N ARG A 95 -1.62 2.24 -28.00
CA ARG A 95 -2.99 2.76 -28.09
C ARG A 95 -4.02 1.68 -27.77
N ASP A 96 -3.89 0.50 -28.38
CA ASP A 96 -4.79 -0.63 -28.16
C ASP A 96 -4.78 -1.05 -26.67
N LEU A 97 -3.60 -1.07 -26.04
CA LEU A 97 -3.46 -1.26 -24.60
C LEU A 97 -4.23 -0.19 -23.82
N MET A 98 -4.03 1.10 -24.09
CA MET A 98 -4.73 2.17 -23.35
C MET A 98 -6.25 2.15 -23.57
N GLU A 99 -6.72 1.76 -24.76
CA GLU A 99 -8.14 1.59 -25.07
C GLU A 99 -8.77 0.40 -24.32
N SER A 100 -7.98 -0.62 -23.97
CA SER A 100 -8.43 -1.76 -23.17
C SER A 100 -8.65 -1.45 -21.68
N ALA A 101 -8.30 -0.24 -21.22
CA ALA A 101 -8.40 0.19 -19.83
C ALA A 101 -7.74 -0.78 -18.82
N PRO A 102 -6.43 -1.07 -18.97
CA PRO A 102 -5.74 -2.10 -18.18
C PRO A 102 -5.76 -1.85 -16.67
N TRP A 103 -5.98 -0.59 -16.25
CA TRP A 103 -6.13 -0.22 -14.85
C TRP A 103 -7.40 -0.74 -14.18
N GLU A 104 -8.38 -1.29 -14.92
CA GLU A 104 -9.60 -1.87 -14.32
C GLU A 104 -9.30 -3.07 -13.43
N ILE A 105 -8.17 -3.78 -13.63
CA ILE A 105 -7.73 -4.86 -12.74
C ILE A 105 -7.56 -4.37 -11.29
N LEU A 106 -7.15 -3.11 -11.13
CA LEU A 106 -6.98 -2.47 -9.82
C LEU A 106 -8.30 -2.21 -9.10
N ALA A 107 -9.44 -2.25 -9.80
CA ALA A 107 -10.76 -2.06 -9.21
C ALA A 107 -11.23 -3.27 -8.38
N ALA A 108 -10.46 -4.37 -8.36
CA ALA A 108 -10.73 -5.52 -7.50
C ALA A 108 -10.79 -5.09 -6.03
N LYS A 109 -11.99 -5.16 -5.45
CA LYS A 109 -12.24 -4.74 -4.06
C LYS A 109 -11.79 -5.84 -3.11
N ILE A 110 -10.65 -5.63 -2.47
CA ILE A 110 -10.16 -6.48 -1.37
C ILE A 110 -10.80 -5.97 -0.08
N ASP A 111 -11.23 -6.89 0.78
CA ASP A 111 -11.68 -6.51 2.11
C ASP A 111 -10.46 -6.08 2.95
N PRO A 112 -10.47 -4.89 3.56
CA PRO A 112 -9.37 -4.44 4.39
C PRO A 112 -9.14 -5.40 5.54
N LEU A 113 -7.87 -5.74 5.72
CA LEU A 113 -7.44 -6.66 6.77
C LEU A 113 -7.18 -5.89 8.06
N THR A 114 -6.93 -4.59 8.05
CA THR A 114 -6.59 -3.79 9.22
C THR A 114 -7.79 -3.36 10.04
N PHE A 115 -7.54 -3.25 11.36
CA PHE A 115 -8.31 -2.51 12.36
C PHE A 115 -9.82 -2.43 12.11
N ARG A 116 -10.59 -3.31 12.77
CA ARG A 116 -12.08 -3.36 12.81
C ARG A 116 -12.75 -2.15 12.14
N GLY A 117 -13.40 -2.36 10.99
CA GLY A 117 -14.04 -1.34 10.13
C GLY A 117 -15.17 -0.52 10.76
N ARG A 118 -14.91 0.17 11.88
CA ARG A 118 -15.84 1.00 12.65
C ARG A 118 -15.20 2.36 12.94
N GLY A 119 -16.04 3.33 13.27
CA GLY A 119 -15.60 4.68 13.65
C GLY A 119 -14.74 5.33 12.57
N TRP A 120 -13.57 5.84 12.96
CA TRP A 120 -12.62 6.52 12.06
C TRP A 120 -12.18 5.64 10.88
N PHE A 121 -11.90 4.35 11.11
CA PHE A 121 -11.47 3.43 10.04
C PHE A 121 -12.52 3.27 8.95
N ARG A 122 -13.81 3.20 9.30
CA ARG A 122 -14.89 3.15 8.30
C ARG A 122 -14.90 4.38 7.39
N ARG A 123 -14.73 5.56 7.99
CA ARG A 123 -14.64 6.82 7.22
C ARG A 123 -13.41 6.83 6.32
N MET A 124 -12.28 6.35 6.83
CA MET A 124 -11.04 6.24 6.05
C MET A 124 -11.17 5.31 4.85
N MET A 125 -11.74 4.13 5.03
CA MET A 125 -11.98 3.18 3.94
C MET A 125 -12.88 3.78 2.85
N GLN A 126 -13.90 4.57 3.24
CA GLN A 126 -14.76 5.27 2.29
C GLN A 126 -14.03 6.37 1.52
N LEU A 127 -13.19 7.17 2.22
CA LEU A 127 -12.37 8.21 1.58
C LEU A 127 -11.36 7.59 0.61
N TYR A 128 -10.76 6.48 1.02
CA TYR A 128 -9.81 5.76 0.18
C TYR A 128 -10.48 5.14 -1.04
N ALA A 129 -11.61 4.45 -0.90
CA ALA A 129 -12.35 3.88 -2.04
C ALA A 129 -12.75 4.95 -3.07
N PHE A 130 -13.21 6.12 -2.60
CA PHE A 130 -13.50 7.24 -3.51
C PHE A 130 -12.24 7.76 -4.21
N TYR A 131 -11.13 7.89 -3.48
CA TYR A 131 -9.85 8.32 -4.04
C TYR A 131 -9.31 7.30 -5.05
N GLU A 132 -9.44 6.02 -4.76
CA GLU A 132 -9.06 4.91 -5.63
C GLU A 132 -9.82 4.98 -6.95
N ASP A 133 -11.15 5.02 -6.91
CA ASP A 133 -12.02 5.09 -8.10
C ASP A 133 -11.63 6.26 -9.03
N GLU A 134 -11.25 7.41 -8.48
CA GLU A 134 -10.84 8.60 -9.26
C GLU A 134 -9.39 8.54 -9.79
N HIS A 135 -8.57 7.60 -9.31
CA HIS A 135 -7.12 7.61 -9.56
C HIS A 135 -6.53 6.27 -10.01
N LEU A 136 -7.33 5.24 -10.31
CA LEU A 136 -6.86 3.95 -10.83
C LEU A 136 -5.95 4.09 -12.06
N GLN A 137 -6.39 4.84 -13.07
CA GLN A 137 -5.58 5.08 -14.26
C GLN A 137 -4.26 5.80 -13.91
N ALA A 138 -4.33 6.85 -13.08
CA ALA A 138 -3.14 7.60 -12.69
C ALA A 138 -2.16 6.75 -11.85
N TYR A 139 -2.66 5.77 -11.10
CA TYR A 139 -1.85 4.80 -10.38
C TYR A 139 -1.21 3.79 -11.32
N TRP A 140 -1.98 3.26 -12.27
CA TRP A 140 -1.49 2.33 -13.27
C TRP A 140 -0.42 2.98 -14.15
N ASP A 141 -0.68 4.20 -14.65
CA ASP A 141 0.29 5.04 -15.36
C ASP A 141 1.56 5.29 -14.54
N PHE A 142 1.45 5.29 -13.21
CA PHE A 142 2.55 5.55 -12.30
C PHE A 142 3.46 4.32 -12.16
N THR A 143 2.87 3.14 -12.00
CA THR A 143 3.58 1.85 -11.91
C THR A 143 4.13 1.40 -13.27
N HIS A 144 3.53 1.86 -14.37
CA HIS A 144 3.90 1.55 -15.75
C HIS A 144 4.39 2.80 -16.52
N ALA A 145 5.02 3.72 -15.80
CA ALA A 145 5.46 5.07 -16.18
C ALA A 145 5.39 5.46 -17.68
N PHE A 146 4.40 6.31 -18.03
CA PHE A 146 4.49 7.32 -19.09
C PHE A 146 4.35 8.75 -18.49
N PRO A 147 4.93 9.81 -19.07
CA PRO A 147 5.11 11.10 -18.36
C PRO A 147 3.81 11.93 -18.24
N GLY A 148 3.40 12.35 -17.02
CA GLY A 148 2.62 13.60 -16.85
C GLY A 148 1.49 13.71 -15.83
N ARG A 149 1.08 12.67 -15.09
CA ARG A 149 -0.06 12.76 -14.14
C ARG A 149 0.37 12.52 -12.69
N ARG A 150 -0.14 13.33 -11.75
CA ARG A 150 0.18 13.27 -10.30
C ARG A 150 -1.08 12.97 -9.48
N PRO A 151 -1.19 11.82 -8.81
CA PRO A 151 -2.15 11.63 -7.73
C PRO A 151 -1.52 11.86 -6.33
N GLY A 152 -2.36 12.16 -5.33
CA GLY A 152 -2.11 11.65 -3.96
C GLY A 152 -1.73 12.56 -2.78
N LYS A 153 -2.04 13.86 -2.76
CA LYS A 153 -1.84 14.67 -1.52
C LYS A 153 -2.93 14.52 -0.46
N SER A 154 -4.17 14.14 -0.80
CA SER A 154 -5.31 14.18 0.12
C SER A 154 -5.41 12.94 1.04
N PHE A 155 -5.22 11.73 0.51
CA PHE A 155 -5.39 10.49 1.29
C PHE A 155 -4.32 10.32 2.39
N LEU A 156 -3.05 10.48 2.03
CA LEU A 156 -1.93 10.34 2.97
C LEU A 156 -1.98 11.42 4.07
N GLN A 157 -2.62 12.58 3.83
CA GLN A 157 -2.91 13.56 4.89
C GLN A 157 -3.90 13.00 5.92
N GLU A 158 -4.95 12.30 5.48
CA GLU A 158 -5.92 11.67 6.38
C GLU A 158 -5.27 10.53 7.18
N VAL A 159 -4.36 9.76 6.56
CA VAL A 159 -3.54 8.76 7.30
C VAL A 159 -2.70 9.44 8.39
N LEU A 160 -2.01 10.54 8.06
CA LEU A 160 -1.24 11.31 9.03
C LEU A 160 -2.11 11.83 10.19
N ILE A 161 -3.32 12.29 9.90
CA ILE A 161 -4.29 12.67 10.94
C ILE A 161 -4.64 11.47 11.82
N GLY A 162 -4.84 10.30 11.22
CA GLY A 162 -5.05 9.03 11.91
C GLY A 162 -3.94 8.68 12.89
N LEU A 163 -2.70 8.79 12.43
CA LEU A 163 -1.50 8.58 13.22
C LEU A 163 -1.47 9.54 14.41
N LEU A 164 -1.55 10.85 14.16
CA LEU A 164 -1.43 11.88 15.20
C LEU A 164 -2.57 11.81 16.23
N ARG A 165 -3.80 11.50 15.78
CA ARG A 165 -4.97 11.38 16.65
C ARG A 165 -5.06 10.06 17.40
N GLY A 166 -4.08 9.16 17.23
CA GLY A 166 -4.06 7.91 17.98
C GLY A 166 -5.14 6.92 17.52
N TYR A 167 -5.48 6.92 16.23
CA TYR A 167 -6.39 5.94 15.64
C TYR A 167 -5.66 4.73 15.05
N CYS A 168 -4.49 4.95 14.44
CA CYS A 168 -3.65 3.90 13.84
C CYS A 168 -2.16 4.20 14.07
N ASP A 169 -1.31 3.23 13.75
CA ASP A 169 0.13 3.40 13.59
C ASP A 169 0.57 3.09 12.15
N LEU A 170 1.89 3.06 11.88
CA LEU A 170 2.40 2.91 10.51
C LEU A 170 2.03 1.57 9.86
N ASP A 171 1.68 0.56 10.66
CA ASP A 171 1.25 -0.75 10.16
C ASP A 171 -0.03 -0.66 9.31
N LEU A 172 -0.79 0.45 9.37
CA LEU A 172 -1.88 0.73 8.43
C LEU A 172 -1.41 0.68 6.97
N LEU A 173 -0.20 1.17 6.70
CA LEU A 173 0.38 1.19 5.36
C LEU A 173 0.79 -0.21 4.87
N LEU A 174 0.70 -1.26 5.69
CA LEU A 174 1.05 -2.62 5.27
C LEU A 174 -0.21 -3.44 4.91
N ASP A 175 -1.39 -2.83 4.93
CA ASP A 175 -2.63 -3.48 4.52
C ASP A 175 -2.71 -3.56 2.98
N PRO A 176 -2.92 -4.76 2.40
CA PRO A 176 -3.11 -4.94 0.95
C PRO A 176 -4.22 -4.07 0.33
N PHE A 177 -5.17 -3.62 1.16
CA PHE A 177 -6.22 -2.69 0.77
C PHE A 177 -5.67 -1.37 0.21
N PHE A 178 -4.54 -0.86 0.71
CA PHE A 178 -4.00 0.41 0.24
C PHE A 178 -2.99 0.23 -0.89
N LEU A 179 -3.29 0.79 -2.05
CA LEU A 179 -2.34 0.99 -3.15
C LEU A 179 -1.18 1.89 -2.72
N HIS A 180 0.04 1.42 -2.98
CA HIS A 180 1.27 2.18 -2.74
C HIS A 180 1.67 2.95 -3.99
N PHE A 181 1.72 4.28 -3.89
CA PHE A 181 2.11 5.17 -4.97
C PHE A 181 3.62 5.40 -4.91
N PRO A 182 4.43 4.85 -5.83
CA PRO A 182 5.82 5.26 -5.94
C PRO A 182 5.93 6.75 -6.31
N ARG A 183 7.14 7.33 -6.17
CA ARG A 183 7.41 8.70 -6.61
C ARG A 183 8.03 8.74 -8.00
N PRO A 184 7.86 9.82 -8.78
CA PRO A 184 8.44 9.90 -10.13
C PRO A 184 9.94 9.58 -10.11
N GLY A 185 10.35 8.59 -10.90
CA GLY A 185 11.73 8.10 -10.96
C GLY A 185 12.10 7.02 -9.93
N GLU A 186 11.17 6.56 -9.09
CA GLU A 186 11.39 5.41 -8.20
C GLU A 186 11.11 4.07 -8.89
N VAL A 187 10.13 4.02 -9.79
CA VAL A 187 9.88 2.84 -10.63
C VAL A 187 10.59 3.04 -11.96
N GLY A 188 11.37 2.04 -12.38
CA GLY A 188 11.98 2.02 -13.71
C GLY A 188 10.93 1.91 -14.81
N ALA A 189 11.36 2.04 -16.06
CA ALA A 189 10.47 1.72 -17.17
C ALA A 189 10.05 0.25 -17.11
N TRP A 190 8.83 -0.04 -17.55
CA TRP A 190 8.35 -1.41 -17.74
C TRP A 190 8.90 -1.96 -19.07
N TYR A 191 9.36 -3.21 -19.06
CA TYR A 191 9.97 -3.88 -20.21
C TYR A 191 9.23 -5.22 -20.46
N PRO A 192 8.33 -5.31 -21.46
CA PRO A 192 7.54 -6.52 -21.70
C PRO A 192 8.40 -7.73 -22.07
N GLY A 193 8.08 -8.90 -21.52
CA GLY A 193 8.72 -10.17 -21.89
C GLY A 193 10.12 -10.38 -21.32
N ILE A 194 10.44 -9.72 -20.20
CA ILE A 194 11.69 -9.93 -19.46
C ILE A 194 11.62 -11.17 -18.54
N GLU A 195 10.42 -11.67 -18.27
CA GLU A 195 10.18 -12.82 -17.42
C GLU A 195 10.71 -14.11 -18.09
N ASP A 196 11.36 -14.98 -17.30
CA ASP A 196 12.03 -16.17 -17.81
C ASP A 196 11.04 -17.12 -18.53
N GLY A 197 11.22 -17.29 -19.84
CA GLY A 197 10.38 -18.13 -20.70
C GLY A 197 9.08 -17.48 -21.19
N ALA A 198 8.87 -16.18 -20.97
CA ALA A 198 7.72 -15.45 -21.51
C ALA A 198 7.92 -15.08 -22.99
N ASP A 199 6.89 -15.28 -23.82
CA ASP A 199 6.83 -14.83 -25.22
C ASP A 199 5.45 -14.24 -25.52
N PRO A 200 5.13 -13.05 -24.96
CA PRO A 200 3.80 -12.46 -25.09
C PRO A 200 3.48 -12.11 -26.55
N ALA A 201 2.25 -12.36 -27.00
CA ALA A 201 1.79 -11.99 -28.33
C ALA A 201 1.54 -10.48 -28.48
N ASP A 202 1.16 -9.83 -27.39
CA ASP A 202 0.85 -8.40 -27.33
C ASP A 202 1.17 -7.79 -25.94
N LEU A 203 1.00 -6.47 -25.81
CA LEU A 203 1.27 -5.76 -24.55
C LEU A 203 0.28 -6.12 -23.43
N LEU A 204 -0.92 -6.59 -23.74
CA LEU A 204 -1.90 -6.99 -22.73
C LEU A 204 -1.52 -8.34 -22.11
N GLU A 205 -1.06 -9.29 -22.93
CA GLU A 205 -0.49 -10.55 -22.44
C GLU A 205 0.80 -10.31 -21.66
N ALA A 206 1.68 -9.44 -22.14
CA ALA A 206 2.88 -9.06 -21.39
C ALA A 206 2.55 -8.45 -20.02
N LEU A 207 1.52 -7.61 -19.95
CA LEU A 207 1.06 -7.02 -18.69
C LEU A 207 0.53 -8.09 -17.73
N ALA A 208 -0.27 -9.04 -18.21
CA ALA A 208 -0.81 -10.12 -17.38
C ALA A 208 0.29 -11.02 -16.77
N ILE A 209 1.45 -11.12 -17.42
CA ILE A 209 2.61 -11.89 -16.94
C ILE A 209 3.40 -11.13 -15.85
N SER A 210 3.39 -9.79 -15.91
CA SER A 210 4.35 -8.92 -15.22
C SER A 210 3.73 -8.00 -14.15
N ASP A 211 2.39 -7.94 -14.03
CA ASP A 211 1.70 -6.87 -13.29
C ASP A 211 2.30 -6.60 -11.91
N GLY A 212 2.90 -5.41 -11.74
CA GLY A 212 3.57 -4.96 -10.52
C GLY A 212 2.65 -4.82 -9.30
N ASN A 213 1.36 -5.13 -9.42
CA ASN A 213 0.39 -5.21 -8.34
C ASN A 213 0.25 -6.62 -7.73
N HIS A 214 1.29 -7.45 -7.86
CA HIS A 214 1.35 -8.88 -7.52
C HIS A 214 0.57 -9.33 -6.26
N TYR A 215 0.43 -8.49 -5.23
CA TYR A 215 -0.25 -8.86 -3.98
C TYR A 215 -1.73 -8.46 -3.89
N ARG A 216 -2.32 -7.82 -4.92
CA ARG A 216 -3.76 -7.55 -4.94
C ARG A 216 -4.57 -8.72 -5.51
N ASP A 217 -4.06 -9.37 -6.55
CA ASP A 217 -4.71 -10.54 -7.13
C ASP A 217 -4.54 -11.78 -6.26
N VAL A 218 -3.46 -11.82 -5.47
CA VAL A 218 -3.18 -12.88 -4.49
C VAL A 218 -2.84 -12.25 -3.12
N PRO A 219 -3.85 -11.71 -2.39
CA PRO A 219 -3.62 -11.10 -1.07
C PRO A 219 -2.96 -12.05 -0.07
N GLU A 220 -3.13 -13.37 -0.25
CA GLU A 220 -2.53 -14.42 0.57
C GLU A 220 -1.00 -14.45 0.50
N ASP A 221 -0.42 -13.96 -0.60
CA ASP A 221 1.03 -13.90 -0.80
C ASP A 221 1.63 -12.57 -0.28
N HIS A 222 0.80 -11.65 0.20
CA HIS A 222 1.26 -10.35 0.66
C HIS A 222 2.24 -10.47 1.84
N PRO A 223 3.45 -9.87 1.75
CA PRO A 223 4.53 -10.14 2.71
C PRO A 223 4.21 -9.65 4.13
N ALA A 224 3.26 -8.73 4.28
CA ALA A 224 2.74 -8.32 5.58
C ALA A 224 2.12 -9.48 6.38
N LEU A 225 1.53 -10.48 5.71
CA LEU A 225 0.93 -11.63 6.40
C LEU A 225 1.96 -12.47 7.16
N GLY A 226 3.23 -12.42 6.75
CA GLY A 226 4.34 -13.08 7.44
C GLY A 226 4.93 -12.30 8.62
N ILE A 227 4.49 -11.05 8.86
CA ILE A 227 5.06 -10.21 9.92
C ILE A 227 4.40 -10.54 11.27
N ALA A 228 5.17 -11.08 12.21
CA ALA A 228 4.69 -11.58 13.50
C ALA A 228 3.89 -10.58 14.37
N ARG A 229 4.06 -9.27 14.18
CA ARG A 229 3.31 -8.24 14.95
C ARG A 229 1.92 -7.92 14.38
N LEU A 230 1.65 -8.32 13.13
CA LEU A 230 0.43 -7.93 12.41
C LEU A 230 -0.80 -8.82 12.67
N PRO A 231 -0.73 -10.11 13.05
CA PRO A 231 -1.92 -10.95 13.30
C PRO A 231 -2.92 -10.37 14.32
N GLY A 232 -2.46 -9.56 15.29
CA GLY A 232 -3.33 -8.87 16.25
C GLY A 232 -3.88 -7.52 15.76
N LYS A 233 -3.32 -6.96 14.69
CA LYS A 233 -3.77 -5.67 14.09
C LYS A 233 -4.63 -5.90 12.86
N PHE A 234 -4.30 -6.93 12.10
CA PHE A 234 -4.99 -7.33 10.89
C PHE A 234 -6.16 -8.25 11.28
N VAL A 235 -7.32 -7.63 11.53
CA VAL A 235 -8.57 -8.31 11.79
C VAL A 235 -9.48 -8.12 10.58
N SER A 236 -9.77 -9.20 9.86
CA SER A 236 -10.72 -9.18 8.74
C SER A 236 -12.02 -8.48 9.16
N SER A 237 -12.50 -7.60 8.28
CA SER A 237 -13.71 -6.83 8.49
C SER A 237 -15.00 -7.67 8.36
N SER A 238 -14.91 -8.95 7.95
CA SER A 238 -16.05 -9.85 7.82
C SER A 238 -16.18 -10.83 9.01
N PRO A 239 -17.16 -10.64 9.91
CA PRO A 239 -17.53 -11.63 10.92
C PRO A 239 -18.55 -12.68 10.44
N ASP A 240 -19.09 -12.61 9.21
CA ASP A 240 -20.37 -13.28 8.87
C ASP A 240 -20.31 -14.34 7.74
N ARG A 241 -19.22 -15.11 7.60
CA ARG A 241 -19.26 -16.37 6.81
C ARG A 241 -18.30 -17.45 7.31
N VAL A 242 -18.54 -18.00 8.51
CA VAL A 242 -18.50 -19.46 8.73
C VAL A 242 -19.35 -19.78 9.97
N LEU A 243 -20.61 -20.16 9.77
CA LEU A 243 -21.23 -21.15 10.63
C LEU A 243 -21.57 -22.34 9.72
N PRO A 244 -21.17 -23.58 10.07
CA PRO A 244 -21.63 -24.75 9.34
C PRO A 244 -23.14 -24.81 9.45
N LEU A 245 -23.82 -25.00 8.33
CA LEU A 245 -25.20 -25.48 8.34
C LEU A 245 -25.20 -26.81 9.10
N CYS A 246 -25.65 -26.77 10.36
CA CYS A 246 -26.12 -27.96 11.04
C CYS A 246 -27.29 -28.51 10.22
N VAL A 247 -27.04 -29.62 9.53
CA VAL A 247 -28.09 -30.47 8.97
C VAL A 247 -28.90 -31.00 10.15
N GLY A 248 -30.17 -30.60 10.20
CA GLY A 248 -31.23 -31.26 10.95
C GLY A 248 -32.20 -31.90 9.97
#